data_AF-A0A4V6REX5-F1
#
_entry.id   AF-A0A4V6REX5-F1
#
_cell.length_a   1.000
_cell.length_b   1.000
_cell.length_c   1.000
_cell.angle_alpha   90.00
_cell.angle_beta   90.00
_cell.angle_gamma   90.00
#
_symmetry.space_group_name_H-M   'P 1'
#
loop_
_entity.id
_entity.type
_entity.pdbx_description
1 polymer ?
#
loop_
_entity_poly.entity_id
_entity_poly.type
_entity_poly.pdbx_seq_one_letter_code
_entity_poly.pdbx_strand_id
1 'polypeptide(L)' 'YNTLKEHGYNLDVIPIVFVGGGAAVMRLFGSQASGNFQYIEDIKANAKGYEQLGRIFLAKHRNQIG' A
#
# COMPACT_ATOMS: atom_id res chain seq x y z
N TYR A 1 -1.15 3.50 12.70
CA TYR A 1 0.29 3.73 12.46
C TYR A 1 1.07 4.07 13.72
N ASN A 2 0.41 4.32 14.87
CA ASN A 2 1.07 4.51 16.17
C ASN A 2 1.96 3.33 16.58
N THR A 3 1.55 2.10 16.27
CA THR A 3 2.39 0.91 16.48
C THR A 3 3.74 0.99 15.78
N LEU A 4 3.84 1.60 14.59
CA LEU A 4 5.13 1.81 13.92
C LEU A 4 6.00 2.82 14.69
N LYS A 5 5.39 3.88 15.23
CA LYS A 5 6.10 4.83 16.11
C LYS A 5 6.58 4.16 17.40
N GLU A 6 5.74 3.32 18.00
CA GLU A 6 6.05 2.54 19.22
C GLU A 6 7.22 1.57 19.01
N HIS A 7 7.37 1.03 17.79
CA HIS A 7 8.49 0.16 17.42
C HIS A 7 9.75 0.95 16.95
N GLY A 8 9.76 2.28 17.11
CA GLY A 8 10.93 3.12 16.85
C GLY A 8 11.14 3.54 15.39
N TYR A 9 10.14 3.35 14.51
CA TYR A 9 10.24 3.85 13.14
C TYR A 9 10.06 5.37 13.10
N ASN A 10 11.07 6.08 12.60
CA ASN A 10 10.97 7.51 12.36
C ASN A 10 10.14 7.78 11.10
N LEU A 11 8.86 8.07 11.32
CA LEU A 11 7.89 8.32 10.26
C LEU A 11 8.08 9.67 9.56
N ASP A 12 8.96 10.55 10.03
CA ASP A 12 9.24 11.81 9.35
C ASP A 12 10.26 11.64 8.20
N VAL A 13 10.99 10.52 8.18
CA VAL A 13 12.04 10.24 7.19
C VAL A 13 11.62 9.16 6.20
N ILE A 14 10.93 8.12 6.67
CA ILE A 14 10.56 6.99 5.81
C ILE A 14 9.35 7.32 4.93
N PRO A 15 9.33 6.98 3.64
CA PRO A 15 8.14 7.14 2.82
C PRO A 15 7.04 6.19 3.29
N ILE A 16 5.82 6.71 3.47
CA ILE A 16 4.65 5.91 3.87
C ILE A 16 3.59 6.00 2.80
N VAL A 17 3.08 4.85 2.36
CA VAL A 17 1.97 4.77 1.40
C VAL A 17 0.79 4.08 2.07
N PHE A 18 -0.30 4.82 2.26
CA PHE A 18 -1.58 4.26 2.69
C PHE A 18 -2.40 3.86 1.45
N VAL A 19 -2.96 2.66 1.43
CA VAL A 19 -3.75 2.14 0.30
C VAL A 19 -5.13 1.65 0.73
N GLY A 20 -6.09 1.63 -0.20
CA GLY A 20 -7.44 1.11 0.04
C GLY A 20 -8.35 2.09 0.76
N GLY A 21 -9.51 1.61 1.23
CA GLY A 21 -10.51 2.45 1.88
C GLY A 21 -10.01 3.14 3.18
N GLY A 22 -9.08 2.50 3.89
CA GLY A 22 -8.44 3.10 5.07
C GLY A 22 -7.53 4.29 4.76
N ALA A 23 -7.05 4.42 3.51
CA ALA A 23 -6.23 5.56 3.11
C ALA A 23 -7.02 6.88 3.18
N ALA A 24 -8.32 6.84 2.85
CA ALA A 24 -9.18 8.02 2.93
C ALA A 24 -9.36 8.50 4.37
N VAL A 25 -9.52 7.55 5.31
CA VAL A 25 -9.60 7.86 6.75
C VAL A 25 -8.30 8.49 7.23
N MET A 26 -7.15 7.95 6.83
CA MET A 26 -5.84 8.48 7.22
C MET A 26 -5.56 9.86 6.60
N ARG A 27 -6.05 10.14 5.40
CA ARG A 27 -5.93 11.45 4.76
C ARG A 27 -6.77 12.51 5.46
N LEU A 28 -7.98 12.16 5.90
CA LEU A 28 -8.93 13.12 6.49
C LEU A 28 -8.74 13.32 8.00
N PHE A 29 -8.33 12.27 8.72
CA PHE A 29 -8.29 12.26 10.19
C PHE A 29 -6.93 11.84 10.76
N GLY A 30 -5.92 11.62 9.91
CA GLY A 30 -4.56 11.34 10.37
C GLY A 30 -3.94 12.57 11.05
N SER A 31 -3.45 12.41 12.28
CA SER A 31 -2.88 13.50 13.09
C SER A 31 -1.57 14.09 12.56
N GLN A 32 -0.98 13.51 11.51
CA GLN A 32 0.17 14.09 10.81
C GLN A 32 0.00 13.90 9.30
N ALA A 33 -0.03 15.02 8.57
CA ALA A 33 0.24 15.07 7.15
C ALA A 33 1.69 15.54 6.96
N SER A 34 2.61 14.60 6.81
CA SER A 34 4.00 14.90 6.46
C SER A 34 4.19 14.71 4.95
N GLY A 35 5.11 15.47 4.33
CA GLY A 35 5.30 15.46 2.87
C GLY A 35 5.76 14.12 2.29
N ASN A 36 6.21 13.20 3.14
CA ASN A 36 6.60 11.83 2.80
C ASN A 36 5.44 10.82 2.85
N PHE A 37 4.19 11.26 3.09
CA PHE A 37 3.02 10.40 3.09
C PHE A 37 2.27 10.48 1.75
N GLN A 38 1.87 9.32 1.25
CA GLN A 38 1.05 9.17 0.06
C GLN A 38 -0.22 8.38 0.37
N TYR A 39 -1.31 8.73 -0.30
CA TYR A 39 -2.61 8.12 -0.09
C TYR A 39 -3.17 7.62 -1.42
N ILE A 40 -3.40 6.33 -1.53
CA ILE A 40 -4.05 5.68 -2.66
C ILE A 40 -5.42 5.18 -2.18
N GLU A 41 -6.44 6.01 -2.34
CA GLU A 41 -7.80 5.76 -1.82
C GLU A 41 -8.60 4.73 -2.63
N ASP A 42 -8.00 4.12 -3.65
CA ASP A 42 -8.63 3.06 -4.44
C ASP A 42 -8.90 1.83 -3.57
N ILE A 43 -10.16 1.63 -3.20
CA ILE A 43 -10.64 0.50 -2.40
C ILE A 43 -10.24 -0.85 -3.04
N LYS A 44 -10.10 -0.89 -4.37
CA LYS A 44 -9.74 -2.10 -5.12
C LYS A 44 -8.23 -2.29 -5.28
N ALA A 45 -7.39 -1.43 -4.70
CA ALA A 45 -5.93 -1.51 -4.85
C ALA A 45 -5.38 -2.91 -4.53
N ASN A 46 -5.86 -3.54 -3.46
CA ASN A 46 -5.45 -4.90 -3.08
C ASN A 46 -5.87 -5.94 -4.14
N ALA A 47 -7.10 -5.87 -4.63
CA ALA A 47 -7.61 -6.79 -5.65
C ALA A 47 -6.84 -6.65 -6.97
N LYS A 48 -6.56 -5.41 -7.41
CA LYS A 48 -5.73 -5.12 -8.59
C LYS A 48 -4.32 -5.66 -8.43
N GLY A 49 -3.73 -5.52 -7.24
CA GLY A 49 -2.42 -6.08 -6.91
C GLY A 49 -2.38 -7.60 -7.07
N TYR A 50 -3.37 -8.31 -6.53
CA TYR A 50 -3.48 -9.76 -6.70
C TYR A 50 -3.71 -10.18 -8.16
N GLU A 51 -4.53 -9.44 -8.91
CA GLU A 51 -4.72 -9.69 -10.34
C GLU A 51 -3.40 -9.56 -11.10
N GLN A 52 -2.65 -8.50 -10.84
CA GLN A 52 -1.34 -8.28 -11.47
C GLN A 52 -0.35 -9.38 -11.11
N LEU A 53 -0.29 -9.79 -9.84
CA LEU A 53 0.55 -10.93 -9.41
C LEU A 53 0.16 -12.22 -10.14
N GLY A 54 -1.13 -12.50 -10.29
CA GLY A 54 -1.63 -13.64 -11.05
C GLY A 54 -1.21 -13.59 -12.53
N ARG A 55 -1.32 -12.43 -13.18
CA ARG A 55 -0.87 -12.23 -14.56
C ARG A 55 0.64 -12.45 -14.71
N ILE A 56 1.44 -11.91 -13.79
CA ILE A 56 2.90 -12.11 -13.78
C ILE A 56 3.23 -13.60 -13.61
N PHE A 57 2.54 -14.28 -12.69
CA PHE A 57 2.73 -15.71 -12.46
C PHE A 57 2.43 -16.52 -13.73
N LEU A 58 1.29 -16.30 -14.36
CA LEU A 58 0.90 -16.99 -15.59
C LEU A 58 1.86 -16.69 -16.75
N ALA A 59 2.27 -15.43 -16.90
CA ALA A 59 3.25 -15.05 -17.92
C ALA A 59 4.59 -15.76 -17.72
N LYS A 60 5.05 -15.91 -16.48
CA LYS A 60 6.30 -16.61 -16.13
C LYS A 60 6.24 -18.11 -16.42
N HIS A 61 5.09 -18.74 -16.23
CA HIS A 61 4.93 -20.19 -16.38
C HIS A 61 4.32 -20.61 -17.72
N ARG A 62 4.14 -19.69 -18.67
CA ARG A 62 3.49 -19.92 -19.97
C ARG A 62 4.01 -21.13 -20.75
N ASN A 63 5.30 -21.47 -20.60
CA ASN A 63 5.94 -22.60 -21.30
C ASN A 63 5.88 -23.93 -20.53
N GLN A 64 5.33 -23.95 -19.31
CA GLN A 64 5.21 -25.15 -18.47
C GLN A 64 3.77 -25.68 -18.42
N ILE A 65 2.81 -24.93 -18.98
CA ILE A 65 1.38 -25.27 -19.02
C ILE A 65 0.94 -25.57 -20.46
N GLY A 66 1.89 -25.81 -21.37
CA GLY A 66 1.69 -26.24 -22.75
C GLY A 66 2.12 -27.67 -22.95
#